data_AF-A0A831Z1Q3-F1
#
_entry.id   AF-A0A831Z1Q3-F1
#
_cell.length_a   1.000
_cell.length_b   1.000
_cell.length_c   1.000
_cell.angle_alpha   90.00
_cell.angle_beta   90.00
_cell.angle_gamma   90.00
#
_symmetry.space_group_name_H-M   'P 1'
#
loop_
_entity.id
_entity.type
_entity.pdbx_description
1 polymer ?
#
loop_
_entity_poly.entity_id
_entity_poly.type
_entity_poly.pdbx_seq_one_letter_code
_entity_poly.pdbx_strand_id
1 'polypeptide(L)' 'EDEVVLLGSQGEESVTAEHLASLIGTIPYEVVTRINWDIPRIVVD' A
#
# COMPACT_ATOMS: atom_id res chain seq x y z
N GLU A 1 -4.95 14.82 -14.05
CA GLU A 1 -4.02 14.15 -13.12
C GLU A 1 -4.36 12.68 -13.15
N ASP A 2 -3.34 11.82 -13.18
CA ASP A 2 -3.49 10.38 -13.38
C ASP A 2 -3.43 9.63 -12.04
N GLU A 3 -4.11 8.49 -11.96
CA GLU A 3 -4.11 7.63 -10.78
C GLU A 3 -2.74 6.98 -10.56
N VAL A 4 -2.29 6.95 -9.30
CA VAL A 4 -1.05 6.28 -8.88
C VAL A 4 -1.36 5.29 -7.76
N VAL A 5 -0.88 4.06 -7.92
CA VAL A 5 -1.02 2.99 -6.92
C VAL A 5 0.25 2.88 -6.09
N LEU A 6 0.19 3.28 -4.82
CA LEU A 6 1.33 3.18 -3.88
C LEU A 6 1.47 1.80 -3.22
N LEU A 7 0.36 1.08 -3.09
CA LEU A 7 0.26 -0.27 -2.53
C LEU A 7 -0.95 -0.94 -3.20
N GLY A 8 -0.73 -1.99 -3.98
CA GLY A 8 -1.75 -2.63 -4.82
C GLY A 8 -1.21 -2.97 -6.20
N SER A 9 -2.10 -3.09 -7.19
CA SER A 9 -1.76 -3.46 -8.57
C SER A 9 -2.25 -2.43 -9.58
N GLN A 10 -1.47 -2.20 -10.64
CA GLN A 10 -1.83 -1.36 -11.77
C GLN A 10 -1.37 -2.02 -13.08
N GLY A 11 -2.31 -2.47 -13.91
CA GLY A 11 -1.99 -3.28 -15.08
C GLY A 11 -1.32 -4.61 -14.69
N GLU A 12 -0.13 -4.87 -15.22
CA GLU A 12 0.66 -6.07 -14.90
C GLU A 12 1.63 -5.86 -13.72
N GLU A 13 1.76 -4.62 -13.23
CA GLU A 13 2.68 -4.26 -12.15
C GLU A 13 1.98 -4.32 -10.78
N SER A 14 2.75 -4.63 -9.73
CA SER A 14 2.25 -4.63 -8.36
C SER A 14 3.28 -4.16 -7.34
N VAL A 15 2.82 -3.39 -6.36
CA VAL A 15 3.58 -2.99 -5.17
C VAL A 15 2.93 -3.63 -3.97
N THR A 16 3.58 -4.64 -3.39
CA THR A 16 3.04 -5.39 -2.25
C THR A 16 3.49 -4.82 -0.91
N ALA A 17 2.79 -5.19 0.17
CA ALA A 17 3.19 -4.80 1.52
C ALA A 17 4.55 -5.43 1.90
N GLU A 18 4.82 -6.64 1.42
CA GLU A 18 6.12 -7.33 1.56
C GLU A 18 7.24 -6.55 0.87
N HIS A 19 6.99 -6.04 -0.34
CA HIS A 19 7.96 -5.23 -1.06
C HIS A 19 8.34 -3.98 -0.26
N LEU A 20 7.35 -3.21 0.18
CA LEU A 20 7.58 -2.02 1.01
C LEU A 20 8.26 -2.35 2.34
N ALA A 21 7.85 -3.44 2.99
CA ALA A 21 8.44 -3.88 4.26
C ALA A 21 9.93 -4.22 4.10
N SER A 22 10.31 -4.87 3.00
CA SER A 22 11.70 -5.20 2.69
C SER A 22 12.58 -3.95 2.51
N LEU A 23 12.04 -2.88 1.92
CA LEU A 23 12.76 -1.62 1.69
C LEU A 23 13.05 -0.86 2.99
N ILE A 24 12.13 -0.94 3.97
CA ILE A 24 12.25 -0.21 5.25
C ILE A 24 12.67 -1.08 6.43
N GLY A 25 12.98 -2.36 6.20
CA GLY A 25 13.51 -3.27 7.21
C GLY A 25 12.49 -3.70 8.28
N THR A 26 11.26 -4.05 7.86
CA THR A 26 10.17 -4.45 8.76
C THR A 26 9.35 -5.62 8.20
N ILE A 27 8.17 -5.89 8.78
CA ILE A 27 7.19 -6.89 8.36
C ILE A 27 5.96 -6.24 7.69
N PRO A 28 5.20 -6.98 6.84
CA PRO A 28 4.06 -6.43 6.11
C PRO A 28 2.99 -5.76 6.98
N TYR A 29 2.72 -6.33 8.16
CA TYR A 29 1.73 -5.80 9.10
C TYR A 29 2.08 -4.40 9.61
N GLU A 30 3.35 -4.05 9.76
CA GLU A 30 3.75 -2.69 10.12
C GLU A 30 3.57 -1.68 8.99
N VAL A 31 3.55 -2.12 7.72
CA VAL A 31 3.29 -1.23 6.58
C VAL A 31 1.83 -0.81 6.57
N VAL A 32 0.91 -1.77 6.64
CA VAL A 32 -0.53 -1.50 6.60
C VAL A 32 -1.02 -0.77 7.86
N THR A 33 -0.45 -1.07 9.03
CA THR A 33 -0.81 -0.38 10.28
C THR A 33 -0.25 1.04 10.37
N ARG A 34 0.78 1.39 9.58
CA ARG A 34 1.31 2.76 9.47
C ARG A 34 0.52 3.67 8.54
N ILE A 35 -0.49 3.15 7.81
CA ILE A 35 -1.37 3.99 6.99
C ILE A 35 -2.13 4.94 7.92
N ASN A 36 -1.82 6.23 7.84
CA ASN A 36 -2.36 7.25 8.73
C ASN A 36 -3.90 7.18 8.78
N TRP A 37 -4.47 7.27 9.98
CA TRP A 37 -5.91 7.22 10.23
C TRP A 37 -6.70 8.38 9.57
N ASP A 38 -6.03 9.48 9.22
CA ASP A 38 -6.63 10.62 8.49
C ASP A 38 -6.89 10.33 7.01
N ILE A 39 -6.24 9.31 6.42
CA ILE A 39 -6.47 8.94 5.01
C ILE A 39 -7.88 8.31 4.88
N PRO A 40 -8.78 8.79 4.00
CA PRO A 40 -10.12 8.20 3.89
C PRO A 40 -10.09 6.72 3.49
N ARG A 41 -10.90 5.88 4.15
CA ARG A 41 -11.13 4.48 3.76
C ARG A 41 -12.43 4.41 2.97
N ILE A 42 -12.32 4.13 1.68
CA ILE A 42 -13.47 3.95 0.78
C ILE A 42 -13.65 2.45 0.59
N VAL A 43 -14.75 1.90 1.12
CA VAL A 43 -15.08 0.48 0.95
C VAL A 43 -15.78 0.31 -0.41
N VAL A 44 -15.34 -0.66 -1.19
CA VAL A 44 -15.90 -1.04 -2.49
C VAL A 44 -16.38 -2.50 -2.43
N ASP A 45 -17.41 -2.83 -3.19
CA ASP A 45 -17.99 -4.19 -3.28
C ASP A 45 -17.13 -5.15 -4.11
#